data_AF-A0A1E8YQ42-F1
#
_entry.id   AF-A0A1E8YQ42-F1
#
_cell.length_a   1.000
_cell.length_b   1.000
_cell.length_c   1.000
_cell.angle_alpha   90.00
_cell.angle_beta   90.00
_cell.angle_gamma   90.00
#
_symmetry.space_group_name_H-M   'P 1'
#
loop_
_entity.id
_entity.type
_entity.pdbx_description
1 polymer ?
#
loop_
_entity_poly.entity_id
_entity_poly.type
_entity_poly.pdbx_seq_one_letter_code
_entity_poly.pdbx_strand_id
1 'polypeptide(L)'
;MPKYTDEEIRNCKKVTLKIAGDYLGISSNAVGLGMRNNLLPIGFAVHNEEQDRRFSESWSYHIIAERLIAYKYGRISEIHVQNIEKSLDTIIEEYRKFKQDLLFILSENEEAEN
;
A
#
# COMPACT_ATOMS: atom_id res chain seq x y z
N MET A 1 -25.68 5.80 8.13
CA MET A 1 -25.01 5.55 9.43
C MET A 1 -24.00 4.44 9.24
N PRO A 2 -22.77 4.56 9.79
CA PRO A 2 -21.80 3.47 9.75
C PRO A 2 -22.41 2.26 10.45
N LYS A 3 -22.49 1.12 9.76
CA LYS A 3 -23.16 -0.09 10.24
C LYS A 3 -22.40 -0.80 11.37
N TYR A 4 -21.13 -0.50 11.53
CA TYR A 4 -20.24 -1.11 12.51
C TYR A 4 -19.48 -0.04 13.30
N THR A 5 -19.30 -0.30 14.59
CA THR A 5 -18.45 0.44 15.52
C THR A 5 -17.04 -0.13 15.53
N ASP A 6 -16.06 0.64 16.02
CA ASP A 6 -14.67 0.22 16.12
C ASP A 6 -14.53 -1.07 16.94
N GLU A 7 -15.30 -1.19 18.02
CA GLU A 7 -15.28 -2.35 18.92
C GLU A 7 -15.85 -3.61 18.24
N GLU A 8 -16.90 -3.46 17.43
CA GLU A 8 -17.42 -4.57 16.63
C GLU A 8 -16.41 -5.03 15.57
N ILE A 9 -15.64 -4.10 14.99
CA ILE A 9 -14.57 -4.44 14.03
C ILE A 9 -13.43 -5.20 14.72
N ARG A 10 -13.03 -4.83 15.93
CA ARG A 10 -12.00 -5.56 16.71
C ARG A 10 -12.43 -6.97 17.09
N ASN A 11 -13.70 -7.13 17.46
CA ASN A 11 -14.25 -8.40 17.91
C ASN A 11 -14.67 -9.34 16.76
N CYS A 12 -14.58 -8.88 15.51
CA CYS A 12 -14.81 -9.74 14.35
C CYS A 12 -13.74 -10.83 14.24
N LYS A 13 -14.14 -12.11 14.28
CA LYS A 13 -13.25 -13.25 14.02
C LYS A 13 -12.51 -13.13 12.67
N LYS A 14 -13.18 -12.55 11.66
CA LYS A 14 -12.61 -12.25 10.36
C LYS A 14 -13.36 -11.07 9.74
N VAL A 15 -12.64 -9.99 9.44
CA VAL A 15 -13.21 -8.85 8.71
C VAL A 15 -13.25 -9.20 7.22
N THR A 16 -14.44 -9.17 6.63
CA THR A 16 -14.66 -9.45 5.20
C THR A 16 -14.73 -8.14 4.40
N LEU A 17 -14.61 -8.23 3.07
CA LEU A 17 -14.80 -7.06 2.18
C LEU A 17 -16.14 -6.35 2.40
N LYS A 18 -17.20 -7.12 2.68
CA LYS A 18 -18.52 -6.57 2.97
C LYS A 18 -18.53 -5.78 4.28
N ILE A 19 -17.96 -6.36 5.35
CA ILE A 19 -17.87 -5.68 6.65
C ILE A 19 -17.04 -4.41 6.53
N ALA A 20 -15.88 -4.48 5.85
CA ALA A 20 -15.03 -3.32 5.63
C ALA A 20 -15.72 -2.24 4.79
N GLY A 21 -16.44 -2.61 3.74
CA GLY A 21 -17.21 -1.66 2.93
C GLY A 21 -18.33 -0.98 3.73
N ASP A 22 -19.11 -1.77 4.46
CA ASP A 22 -20.16 -1.27 5.35
C ASP A 22 -19.63 -0.36 6.48
N TYR A 23 -18.40 -0.60 6.95
CA TYR A 23 -17.72 0.21 7.96
C TYR A 23 -17.16 1.53 7.42
N LEU A 24 -16.58 1.51 6.20
CA LEU A 24 -16.01 2.67 5.53
C LEU A 24 -17.04 3.50 4.75
N GLY A 25 -18.23 2.95 4.51
CA GLY A 25 -19.27 3.60 3.69
C GLY A 25 -19.00 3.50 2.18
N ILE A 26 -18.26 2.49 1.73
CA ILE A 26 -17.95 2.23 0.31
C ILE A 26 -18.37 0.81 -0.09
N SER A 27 -18.46 0.53 -1.39
CA SER A 27 -18.87 -0.81 -1.86
C SER A 27 -17.79 -1.86 -1.57
N SER A 28 -18.20 -3.10 -1.29
CA SER A 28 -17.27 -4.22 -1.10
C SER A 28 -16.33 -4.43 -2.29
N ASN A 29 -16.81 -4.12 -3.49
CA ASN A 29 -16.00 -4.18 -4.71
C ASN A 29 -14.92 -3.09 -4.74
N ALA A 30 -15.26 -1.87 -4.33
CA ALA A 30 -14.28 -0.78 -4.21
C ALA A 30 -13.21 -1.12 -3.15
N VAL A 31 -13.58 -1.75 -2.04
CA VAL A 31 -12.60 -2.27 -1.06
C VAL A 31 -11.66 -3.27 -1.71
N GLY A 32 -12.21 -4.27 -2.42
CA GLY A 32 -11.42 -5.29 -3.09
C GLY A 32 -10.46 -4.71 -4.12
N LEU A 33 -10.95 -3.86 -5.02
CA LEU A 33 -10.13 -3.19 -6.05
C LEU A 33 -9.06 -2.29 -5.41
N GLY A 34 -9.41 -1.54 -4.37
CA GLY A 34 -8.45 -0.70 -3.65
C GLY A 34 -7.31 -1.51 -3.04
N MET A 35 -7.62 -2.68 -2.44
CA MET A 35 -6.60 -3.56 -1.87
C MET A 35 -5.72 -4.20 -2.94
N ARG A 36 -6.29 -4.67 -4.07
CA ARG A 36 -5.52 -5.26 -5.18
C ARG A 36 -4.53 -4.29 -5.79
N ASN A 37 -4.91 -3.01 -5.90
CA ASN A 37 -4.08 -1.95 -6.48
C ASN A 37 -3.18 -1.25 -5.45
N ASN A 38 -3.08 -1.76 -4.21
CA ASN A 38 -2.33 -1.15 -3.11
C ASN A 38 -2.75 0.29 -2.75
N LEU A 39 -4.00 0.69 -3.09
CA LEU A 39 -4.56 2.01 -2.78
C LEU A 39 -5.31 2.05 -1.45
N LEU A 40 -5.65 0.88 -0.90
CA LEU A 40 -6.38 0.75 0.37
C LEU A 40 -5.57 -0.08 1.37
N PRO A 41 -4.71 0.56 2.20
CA PRO A 41 -3.73 -0.11 3.05
C PRO A 41 -4.32 -0.68 4.36
N ILE A 42 -5.48 -1.33 4.27
CA ILE A 42 -6.22 -1.88 5.43
C ILE A 42 -5.86 -3.35 5.74
N GLY A 43 -4.89 -3.91 5.01
CA GLY A 43 -4.56 -5.32 5.03
C GLY A 43 -3.74 -5.72 3.81
N PHE A 44 -3.92 -6.96 3.35
CA PHE A 44 -3.23 -7.49 2.17
C PHE A 44 -4.20 -8.25 1.25
N ALA A 45 -3.97 -8.16 -0.05
CA ALA A 45 -4.61 -8.96 -1.07
C ALA A 45 -3.56 -9.90 -1.68
N VAL A 46 -3.88 -11.18 -1.76
CA VAL A 46 -3.01 -12.22 -2.34
C VAL A 46 -3.68 -12.74 -3.59
N HIS A 47 -2.97 -12.67 -4.71
CA HIS A 47 -3.40 -13.23 -5.98
C HIS A 47 -3.09 -14.72 -6.01
N ASN A 48 -4.09 -15.56 -6.26
CA ASN A 48 -3.93 -17.01 -6.32
C ASN A 48 -3.89 -17.46 -7.79
N GLU A 49 -2.80 -17.15 -8.49
CA GLU A 49 -2.65 -17.37 -9.94
C GLU A 49 -2.93 -18.82 -10.36
N GLU A 50 -2.54 -19.79 -9.53
CA GLU A 50 -2.79 -21.22 -9.78
C GLU A 50 -4.29 -21.58 -9.83
N GLN A 51 -5.15 -20.76 -9.23
CA GLN A 51 -6.59 -20.97 -9.18
C GLN A 51 -7.36 -20.08 -10.17
N ASP A 52 -6.64 -19.30 -10.98
CA ASP A 52 -7.27 -18.46 -11.98
C ASP A 52 -7.97 -19.30 -13.05
N ARG A 53 -9.11 -18.79 -13.50
CA ARG A 53 -9.84 -19.33 -14.65
C ARG A 53 -9.70 -18.37 -15.81
N ARG A 54 -9.99 -18.87 -17.02
CA ARG A 54 -9.89 -18.15 -18.29
C ARG A 54 -10.48 -16.72 -18.30
N PHE A 55 -11.47 -16.45 -17.45
CA PHE A 55 -12.13 -15.13 -17.33
C PHE A 55 -12.35 -14.70 -15.87
N SER A 56 -11.65 -15.31 -14.90
CA SER A 56 -11.85 -15.00 -13.48
C SER A 56 -10.55 -15.15 -12.72
N GLU A 57 -10.11 -14.04 -12.12
CA GLU A 57 -9.01 -14.01 -11.17
C GLU A 57 -9.47 -14.48 -9.79
N SER A 58 -8.60 -15.20 -9.08
CA SER A 58 -8.80 -15.67 -7.71
C SER A 58 -8.00 -14.82 -6.74
N TRP A 59 -8.69 -14.16 -5.81
CA TRP A 59 -8.07 -13.28 -4.82
C TRP A 59 -8.46 -13.65 -3.39
N SER A 60 -7.45 -13.73 -2.53
CA SER A 60 -7.60 -13.90 -1.09
C SER A 60 -7.37 -12.57 -0.38
N TYR A 61 -8.26 -12.21 0.56
CA TYR A 61 -8.16 -10.94 1.30
C TYR A 61 -7.95 -11.21 2.78
N HIS A 62 -6.99 -10.49 3.36
CA HIS A 62 -6.75 -10.47 4.78
C HIS A 62 -6.80 -9.01 5.27
N ILE A 63 -7.90 -8.65 5.93
CA ILE A 63 -8.14 -7.30 6.45
C ILE A 63 -7.78 -7.29 7.94
N ILE A 64 -6.96 -6.33 8.35
CA ILE A 64 -6.51 -6.16 9.72
C ILE A 64 -7.38 -5.08 10.38
N ALA A 65 -8.13 -5.46 11.43
CA ALA A 65 -9.07 -4.59 12.13
C ALA A 65 -8.46 -3.22 12.49
N GLU A 66 -7.30 -3.21 13.14
CA GLU A 66 -6.63 -1.96 13.55
C GLU A 66 -6.22 -1.09 12.36
N ARG A 67 -5.78 -1.68 11.24
CA ARG A 67 -5.45 -0.88 10.03
C ARG A 67 -6.70 -0.28 9.39
N LEU A 68 -7.79 -1.03 9.37
CA LEU A 68 -9.09 -0.55 8.88
C LEU A 68 -9.61 0.62 9.73
N ILE A 69 -9.53 0.49 11.06
CA ILE A 69 -9.91 1.54 12.02
C ILE A 69 -9.01 2.77 11.83
N ALA A 70 -7.69 2.57 11.80
CA ALA A 70 -6.73 3.64 11.60
C ALA A 70 -6.99 4.40 10.29
N TYR A 71 -7.22 3.69 9.19
CA TYR A 71 -7.57 4.26 7.88
C TYR A 71 -8.83 5.15 7.95
N LYS A 72 -9.91 4.68 8.59
CA LYS A 72 -11.17 5.45 8.74
C LYS A 72 -10.95 6.81 9.42
N TYR A 73 -10.04 6.86 10.40
CA TYR A 73 -9.74 8.09 11.14
C TYR A 73 -8.53 8.87 10.59
N GLY A 74 -7.99 8.48 9.43
CA GLY A 74 -6.81 9.14 8.85
C GLY A 74 -5.55 8.95 9.69
N ARG A 75 -5.48 7.92 10.53
CA ARG A 75 -4.30 7.55 11.31
C ARG A 75 -3.45 6.60 10.47
N ILE A 76 -2.21 6.98 10.19
CA ILE A 76 -1.27 6.14 9.43
C ILE A 76 -0.62 5.14 10.41
N SER A 77 -0.50 3.88 10.00
CA SER A 77 0.21 2.85 10.77
C SER A 77 1.70 3.19 10.84
N GLU A 78 2.32 3.08 12.02
CA GLU A 78 3.74 3.33 12.23
C GLU A 78 4.64 2.57 11.25
N ILE A 79 4.31 1.30 10.96
CA ILE A 79 5.03 0.48 9.96
C ILE A 79 4.96 1.12 8.56
N HIS A 80 3.83 1.73 8.21
CA HIS A 80 3.67 2.40 6.93
C HIS A 80 4.49 3.69 6.87
N VAL A 81 4.58 4.43 7.99
CA VAL A 81 5.48 5.59 8.12
C VAL A 81 6.93 5.14 7.94
N GLN A 82 7.36 4.11 8.65
CA GLN A 82 8.73 3.57 8.55
C GLN A 82 9.07 3.10 7.13
N ASN A 83 8.13 2.47 6.42
CA ASN A 83 8.34 2.08 5.04
C ASN A 83 8.50 3.28 4.11
N ILE A 84 7.69 4.34 4.30
CA ILE A 84 7.83 5.60 3.56
C ILE A 84 9.18 6.23 3.85
N GLU A 85 9.59 6.32 5.11
CA GLU A 85 10.90 6.84 5.52
C GLU A 85 12.03 6.06 4.83
N LYS A 86 12.00 4.73 4.88
CA LYS A 86 13.01 3.89 4.22
C LYS A 86 13.06 4.08 2.69
N SER A 87 11.90 4.20 2.05
CA SER A 87 11.84 4.48 0.62
C SER A 87 12.40 5.86 0.28
N LEU A 88 12.13 6.88 1.11
CA LEU A 88 12.71 8.21 0.95
C LEU A 88 14.23 8.20 1.12
N ASP A 89 14.75 7.47 2.09
CA ASP A 89 16.20 7.29 2.28
C ASP A 89 16.85 6.67 1.05
N THR A 90 16.23 5.63 0.48
CA THR A 90 16.73 4.98 -0.75
C THR A 90 16.74 5.95 -1.94
N ILE A 91 15.68 6.75 -2.11
CA ILE A 91 15.61 7.77 -3.18
C ILE A 91 16.74 8.80 -3.02
N ILE A 92 17.02 9.23 -1.78
CA ILE A 92 18.09 10.18 -1.49
C ILE A 92 19.47 9.59 -1.81
N GLU A 93 19.71 8.32 -1.46
CA GLU A 93 20.95 7.63 -1.79
C GLU A 93 21.17 7.51 -3.30
N GLU A 94 20.16 7.07 -4.04
CA GLU A 94 20.24 6.96 -5.50
C GLU A 94 20.42 8.34 -6.17
N TYR A 95 19.74 9.38 -5.67
CA TYR A 95 19.94 10.74 -6.18
C TYR A 95 21.38 11.24 -5.95
N ARG A 96 21.99 10.92 -4.81
CA ARG A 96 23.39 11.29 -4.52
C ARG A 96 24.37 10.59 -5.45
N LYS A 97 24.17 9.30 -5.73
CA LYS A 97 24.98 8.55 -6.71
C LYS A 97 24.87 9.18 -8.09
N PHE A 98 23.65 9.41 -8.56
CA PHE A 98 23.40 10.05 -9.85
C PHE A 98 24.09 11.42 -9.99
N LYS A 99 24.06 12.24 -8.92
CA LYS A 99 24.78 13.52 -8.89
C LYS A 99 26.29 13.34 -9.03
N GLN A 100 26.88 12.34 -8.37
CA GLN A 100 28.32 12.06 -8.46
C GLN A 100 28.71 11.59 -9.86
N ASP A 101 27.93 10.68 -10.45
CA ASP A 101 28.15 10.19 -11.81
C ASP A 101 28.09 11.34 -12.83
N LEU A 102 27.12 12.25 -12.67
CA LEU A 102 27.01 13.42 -13.54
C LEU A 102 28.22 14.35 -13.42
N LEU A 103 28.70 14.61 -12.20
CA LEU A 103 29.89 15.43 -11.97
C LEU A 103 31.13 14.80 -12.60
N PHE A 104 31.28 13.49 -12.50
CA PHE A 104 32.38 12.76 -13.11
C PHE A 104 32.39 12.91 -14.64
N ILE A 105 31.25 12.70 -15.29
CA ILE A 105 31.12 12.86 -16.76
C ILE A 105 31.44 14.29 -17.18
N LEU A 106 30.97 15.29 -16.43
CA LEU A 106 31.25 16.70 -16.72
C LEU A 106 32.74 17.02 -16.58
N SER A 107 33.43 16.48 -15.57
CA SER A 107 34.88 16.68 -15.41
C SER A 107 35.71 16.01 -16.52
N GLU A 108 35.32 14.82 -16.99
CA GLU A 108 36.03 14.17 -18.11
C GLU A 108 35.89 14.96 -19.42
N ASN A 109 34.72 15.55 -19.67
CA ASN A 109 34.52 16.38 -20.86
C ASN A 109 35.34 17.67 -20.84
N GLU A 110 35.52 18.31 -19.67
CA GLU A 110 36.38 19.49 -19.53
C GLU A 110 37.87 19.19 -19.77
N GLU A 111 38.34 17.99 -19.41
CA GLU A 111 39.71 17.55 -19.67
C GLU A 111 39.96 17.18 -21.15
N ALA A 112 38.94 16.71 -21.86
CA ALA A 112 39.05 16.35 -23.28
C ALA A 112 39.04 17.57 -24.24
N GLU A 113 38.56 18.73 -23.79
CA GLU A 113 38.49 19.96 -24.59
C GLU A 113 39.74 20.89 -24.43
N ASN A 114 40.67 20.55 -23.53
CA ASN A 114 41.92 21.29 -23.29
C ASN A 114 43.16 20.54 -23.82
#